data_AF-A0A949TM09-F1
#
_entry.id   AF-A0A949TM09-F1
#
_cell.length_a   1.000
_cell.length_b   1.000
_cell.length_c   1.000
_cell.angle_alpha   90.00
_cell.angle_beta   90.00
_cell.angle_gamma   90.00
#
_symmetry.space_group_name_H-M   'P 1'
#
loop_
_entity.id
_entity.type
_entity.pdbx_description
1 polymer ?
#
loop_
_entity_poly.entity_id
_entity_poly.type
_entity_poly.pdbx_seq_one_letter_code
_entity_poly.pdbx_strand_id
1 'polypeptide(L)'
;MLFDIEQYRVPDSQNHKGDWDGVKYDSAWDDGSAFPQTSSKTSLKETARSKKTDCWYSPPHIVELVIQVLGEINLDPCADDGRHIAAAKHYTFADNGLEQPWCGKVYINPPYSHPGVWMKKLQLEFETGNVDEAIALVPAATDTNWLSPVLKTQPVCFWKGRIKFLGQDYQPKSSARQSHVLVYWGNNWQKFREVFENYGVVYFPIPSVDNDEVLGENISHNNSPSTRLEDNSQT
;
A
#
# COMPACT_ATOMS: atom_id res chain seq x y z
N MET A 1 16.38 -3.71 -30.20
CA MET A 1 15.84 -5.08 -30.02
C MET A 1 14.39 -4.92 -29.63
N LEU A 2 13.49 -5.09 -30.60
CA LEU A 2 12.04 -5.13 -30.37
C LEU A 2 11.72 -6.49 -29.76
N PHE A 3 10.96 -6.51 -28.67
CA PHE A 3 10.47 -7.73 -28.05
C PHE A 3 9.32 -8.28 -28.88
N ASP A 4 9.46 -9.55 -29.27
CA ASP A 4 8.50 -10.29 -30.10
C ASP A 4 7.28 -10.70 -29.26
N ILE A 5 6.11 -10.17 -29.62
CA ILE A 5 4.84 -10.33 -28.90
C ILE A 5 4.17 -11.67 -29.25
N GLU A 6 4.65 -12.39 -30.27
CA GLU A 6 4.05 -13.64 -30.75
C GLU A 6 4.18 -14.82 -29.76
N GLN A 7 5.10 -14.77 -28.79
CA GLN A 7 5.24 -15.83 -27.77
C GLN A 7 4.10 -15.86 -26.73
N TYR A 8 3.19 -14.87 -26.76
CA TYR A 8 2.01 -14.82 -25.88
C TYR A 8 0.68 -15.16 -26.60
N ARG A 9 0.72 -15.67 -27.84
CA ARG A 9 -0.48 -16.31 -28.43
C ARG A 9 -0.69 -17.68 -27.80
N VAL A 10 -1.70 -17.76 -26.94
CA VAL A 10 -2.21 -19.00 -26.33
C VAL A 10 -2.76 -19.91 -27.45
N PRO A 11 -2.39 -21.20 -27.53
CA PRO A 11 -3.03 -22.14 -28.43
C PRO A 11 -4.46 -22.46 -27.97
N ASP A 12 -5.37 -22.61 -28.93
CA ASP A 12 -6.78 -22.95 -28.73
C ASP A 12 -7.00 -24.13 -27.77
N SER A 13 -7.92 -23.89 -26.84
CA SER A 13 -8.76 -24.80 -26.07
C SER A 13 -8.30 -26.27 -25.94
N GLN A 14 -7.60 -26.59 -24.85
CA GLN A 14 -7.79 -27.87 -24.15
C GLN A 14 -7.77 -27.66 -22.63
N ASN A 15 -8.92 -27.95 -22.01
CA ASN A 15 -9.20 -28.13 -20.58
C ASN A 15 -8.01 -28.06 -19.60
N HIS A 16 -7.76 -26.87 -19.05
CA HIS A 16 -7.16 -26.75 -17.73
C HIS A 16 -8.26 -26.54 -16.70
N LYS A 17 -8.63 -27.61 -15.98
CA LYS A 17 -9.26 -27.48 -14.66
C LYS A 17 -8.20 -26.95 -13.70
N GLY A 18 -8.21 -25.64 -13.47
CA GLY A 18 -7.49 -25.04 -12.36
C GLY A 18 -8.16 -25.42 -11.04
N ASP A 19 -7.36 -25.66 -10.01
CA ASP A 19 -7.75 -26.13 -8.67
C ASP A 19 -8.53 -25.08 -7.83
N TRP A 20 -9.29 -24.20 -8.48
CA TRP A 20 -10.04 -23.11 -7.86
C TRP A 20 -11.57 -23.25 -7.99
N ASP A 21 -12.04 -24.33 -8.62
CA ASP A 21 -13.46 -24.69 -8.65
C ASP A 21 -13.87 -25.36 -7.32
N GLY A 22 -13.97 -24.58 -6.24
CA GLY A 22 -14.43 -25.14 -4.96
C GLY A 22 -14.37 -24.24 -3.73
N VAL A 23 -13.65 -23.12 -3.77
CA VAL A 23 -13.65 -22.18 -2.64
C VAL A 23 -14.87 -21.29 -2.76
N LYS A 24 -15.96 -21.67 -2.09
CA LYS A 24 -17.12 -20.80 -1.93
C LYS A 24 -16.75 -19.64 -1.02
N TYR A 25 -17.02 -18.43 -1.50
CA TYR A 25 -17.04 -17.22 -0.69
C TYR A 25 -17.93 -17.44 0.53
N ASP A 26 -17.35 -17.25 1.72
CA ASP A 26 -18.05 -17.38 3.00
C ASP A 26 -18.35 -15.98 3.53
N SER A 27 -19.64 -15.65 3.63
CA SER A 27 -20.11 -14.36 4.12
C SER A 27 -19.90 -14.16 5.63
N ALA A 28 -19.49 -15.20 6.38
CA ALA A 28 -19.13 -15.09 7.80
C ALA A 28 -17.85 -14.24 8.03
N TRP A 29 -17.16 -13.85 6.97
CA TRP A 29 -16.00 -12.97 7.01
C TRP A 29 -16.40 -11.48 7.04
N ASP A 30 -17.66 -11.17 6.70
CA ASP A 30 -18.22 -9.81 6.68
C ASP A 30 -19.02 -9.48 7.96
N ASP A 31 -19.43 -10.47 8.75
CA ASP A 31 -20.39 -10.27 9.85
C ASP A 31 -19.77 -9.89 11.21
N GLY A 32 -18.44 -9.79 11.29
CA GLY A 32 -17.74 -9.42 12.52
C GLY A 32 -17.97 -10.40 13.69
N SER A 33 -18.53 -11.59 13.45
CA SER A 33 -18.76 -12.61 14.49
C SER A 33 -17.48 -13.39 14.84
N ALA A 34 -16.42 -13.26 14.02
CA ALA A 34 -15.09 -13.83 14.28
C ALA A 34 -14.31 -13.13 15.42
N PHE A 35 -14.84 -12.06 16.02
CA PHE A 35 -14.31 -11.49 17.24
C PHE A 35 -14.81 -12.30 18.46
N PRO A 36 -13.92 -12.90 19.28
CA PRO A 36 -14.33 -13.44 20.56
C PRO A 36 -14.97 -12.33 21.39
N GLN A 37 -16.24 -12.49 21.74
CA GLN A 37 -16.93 -11.63 22.71
C GLN A 37 -16.38 -11.95 24.11
N THR A 38 -15.20 -11.41 24.44
CA THR A 38 -14.68 -11.50 25.81
C THR A 38 -15.33 -10.40 26.64
N SER A 39 -16.40 -10.76 27.33
CA SER A 39 -16.87 -10.07 28.52
C SER A 39 -15.80 -10.16 29.62
N SER A 40 -14.83 -9.25 29.60
CA SER A 40 -13.98 -9.01 30.77
C SER A 40 -14.08 -7.55 31.17
N LYS A 41 -14.71 -7.31 32.32
CA LYS A 41 -14.59 -6.05 33.06
C LYS A 41 -13.14 -5.94 33.51
N THR A 42 -12.29 -5.35 32.68
CA THR A 42 -10.92 -5.04 33.06
C THR A 42 -10.73 -3.52 33.02
N SER A 43 -10.50 -3.00 34.22
CA SER A 43 -10.23 -1.61 34.56
C SER A 43 -9.31 -0.88 33.57
N LEU A 44 -9.63 0.37 33.25
CA LEU A 44 -8.91 1.34 32.39
C LEU A 44 -7.50 1.74 32.92
N LYS A 45 -6.69 0.79 33.42
CA LYS A 45 -5.41 1.09 34.07
C LYS A 45 -4.20 0.29 33.60
N GLU A 46 -4.23 -0.25 32.39
CA GLU A 46 -3.11 -1.07 31.89
C GLU A 46 -2.57 -0.65 30.50
N THR A 47 -2.43 0.65 30.27
CA THR A 47 -1.72 1.20 29.08
C THR A 47 -0.31 1.71 29.41
N ALA A 48 0.17 1.54 30.64
CA ALA A 48 1.43 2.13 31.11
C ALA A 48 2.60 1.11 31.12
N ARG A 49 3.07 0.71 29.94
CA ARG A 49 4.47 0.33 29.65
C ARG A 49 4.60 0.01 28.17
N SER A 50 5.28 0.86 27.41
CA SER A 50 5.90 0.46 26.15
C SER A 50 6.70 -0.82 26.43
N LYS A 51 6.29 -1.95 25.83
CA LYS A 51 7.20 -3.09 25.76
C LYS A 51 8.35 -2.61 24.89
N LYS A 52 9.56 -2.51 25.44
CA LYS A 52 10.83 -2.17 24.76
C LYS A 52 11.04 -2.87 23.40
N THR A 53 10.27 -3.91 23.13
CA THR A 53 10.25 -4.70 21.90
C THR A 53 9.68 -3.99 20.67
N ASP A 54 8.89 -2.91 20.82
CA ASP A 54 8.21 -2.24 19.68
C ASP A 54 8.93 -0.98 19.17
N CYS A 55 10.16 -0.74 19.61
CA CYS A 55 11.00 0.34 19.06
C CYS A 55 11.69 -0.14 17.77
N TRP A 56 11.20 0.33 16.62
CA TRP A 56 11.73 0.05 15.28
C TRP A 56 11.99 1.37 14.56
N TYR A 57 13.14 2.02 14.80
CA TYR A 57 13.40 3.36 14.27
C TYR A 57 13.93 3.32 12.84
N SER A 58 13.56 4.34 12.07
CA SER A 58 13.82 4.41 10.63
C SER A 58 15.31 4.53 10.33
N PRO A 59 15.86 3.73 9.40
CA PRO A 59 17.21 3.93 8.90
C PRO A 59 17.36 5.27 8.19
N PRO A 60 18.46 6.03 8.39
CA PRO A 60 18.65 7.36 7.78
C PRO A 60 18.45 7.38 6.26
N HIS A 61 18.98 6.39 5.54
CA HIS A 61 18.82 6.32 4.08
C HIS A 61 17.35 6.22 3.62
N ILE A 62 16.44 5.62 4.42
CA ILE A 62 15.01 5.60 4.08
C ILE A 62 14.39 6.97 4.31
N VAL A 63 14.79 7.64 5.41
CA VAL A 63 14.31 9.00 5.74
C VAL A 63 14.75 10.00 4.67
N GLU A 64 15.98 9.87 4.15
CA GLU A 64 16.48 10.66 3.02
C GLU A 64 15.62 10.48 1.77
N LEU A 65 15.23 9.26 1.43
CA LEU A 65 14.32 8.99 0.30
C LEU A 65 12.94 9.60 0.53
N VAL A 66 12.41 9.51 1.75
CA VAL A 66 11.14 10.16 2.12
C VAL A 66 11.23 11.67 1.92
N ILE A 67 12.30 12.30 2.38
CA ILE A 67 12.54 13.74 2.19
C ILE A 67 12.68 14.09 0.70
N GLN A 68 13.29 13.23 -0.12
CA GLN A 68 13.36 13.47 -1.58
C GLN A 68 11.98 13.48 -2.26
N VAL A 69 11.00 12.75 -1.72
CA VAL A 69 9.62 12.75 -2.24
C VAL A 69 8.83 13.93 -1.68
N LEU A 70 8.84 14.11 -0.36
CA LEU A 70 8.03 15.12 0.32
C LEU A 70 8.65 16.53 0.25
N GLY A 71 9.94 16.66 0.01
CA GLY A 71 10.72 17.90 0.09
C GLY A 71 11.09 18.29 1.53
N GLU A 72 10.13 18.22 2.44
CA GLU A 72 10.32 18.37 3.89
C GLU A 72 9.31 17.50 4.64
N ILE A 73 9.58 17.26 5.93
CA ILE A 73 8.63 16.58 6.82
C ILE A 73 8.10 17.64 7.80
N ASN A 74 6.81 17.93 7.76
CA ASN A 74 6.19 18.83 8.72
C ASN A 74 5.88 18.11 10.04
N LEU A 75 5.56 16.81 9.98
CA LEU A 75 5.20 16.02 11.17
C LEU A 75 5.74 14.58 11.13
N ASP A 76 6.37 14.17 12.24
CA ASP A 76 6.56 12.77 12.63
C ASP A 76 5.66 12.46 13.85
N PRO A 77 4.53 11.76 13.66
CA PRO A 77 3.59 11.50 14.74
C PRO A 77 3.98 10.27 15.59
N CYS A 78 5.06 9.58 15.23
CA CYS A 78 5.55 8.35 15.85
C CYS A 78 7.00 8.50 16.35
N ALA A 79 7.36 9.71 16.76
CA ALA A 79 8.73 10.07 17.02
C ALA A 79 9.32 9.33 18.22
N ASP A 80 10.62 9.04 18.13
CA ASP A 80 11.39 8.65 19.30
C ASP A 80 11.67 9.85 20.22
N ASP A 81 12.12 9.56 21.45
CA ASP A 81 12.43 10.60 22.44
C ASP A 81 13.55 11.55 21.98
N GLY A 82 14.42 11.07 21.08
CA GLY A 82 15.53 11.84 20.51
C GLY A 82 15.13 12.72 19.32
N ARG A 83 13.92 12.56 18.78
CA ARG A 83 13.38 13.27 17.62
C ARG A 83 14.35 13.22 16.42
N HIS A 84 14.90 12.04 16.13
CA HIS A 84 15.97 11.89 15.12
C HIS A 84 15.51 12.17 13.68
N ILE A 85 14.22 12.05 13.38
CA ILE A 85 13.68 12.45 12.08
C ILE A 85 13.70 13.97 11.99
N ALA A 86 14.23 14.52 10.89
CA ALA A 86 14.22 15.96 10.65
C ALA A 86 12.81 16.45 10.24
N ALA A 87 11.89 16.46 11.20
CA ALA A 87 10.53 16.99 11.06
C ALA A 87 10.37 18.33 11.80
N ALA A 88 9.48 19.19 11.33
CA ALA A 88 9.17 20.45 12.03
C ALA A 88 8.45 20.21 13.38
N LYS A 89 7.69 19.12 13.48
CA LYS A 89 6.98 18.72 14.69
C LYS A 89 7.11 17.21 14.93
N HIS A 90 7.12 16.83 16.20
CA HIS A 90 7.22 15.46 16.64
C HIS A 90 6.17 15.17 17.72
N TYR A 91 5.54 14.01 17.64
CA TYR A 91 4.81 13.43 18.76
C TYR A 91 5.52 12.19 19.25
N THR A 92 5.97 12.26 20.50
CA THR A 92 6.60 11.13 21.19
C THR A 92 5.54 10.22 21.80
N PHE A 93 5.97 9.12 22.40
CA PHE A 93 5.08 8.25 23.18
C PHE A 93 4.31 9.03 24.26
N ALA A 94 4.92 10.03 24.89
CA ALA A 94 4.29 10.83 25.93
C ALA A 94 3.15 11.73 25.41
N ASP A 95 3.22 12.12 24.14
CA ASP A 95 2.24 13.01 23.51
C ASP A 95 1.02 12.26 22.95
N ASN A 96 1.12 10.93 22.82
CA ASN A 96 0.14 10.07 22.18
C ASN A 96 -0.27 10.59 20.78
N GLY A 97 0.59 10.37 19.77
CA GLY A 97 0.38 10.91 18.42
C GLY A 97 -0.96 10.59 17.76
N LEU A 98 -1.69 9.55 18.19
CA LEU A 98 -3.04 9.25 17.70
C LEU A 98 -4.10 10.25 18.17
N GLU A 99 -3.91 10.88 19.33
CA GLU A 99 -4.82 11.89 19.90
C GLU A 99 -4.49 13.31 19.45
N GLN A 100 -3.42 13.47 18.68
CA GLN A 100 -2.92 14.77 18.25
C GLN A 100 -3.38 15.13 16.83
N PRO A 101 -3.50 16.42 16.49
CA PRO A 101 -3.80 16.86 15.12
C PRO A 101 -2.62 16.59 14.20
N TRP A 102 -2.88 16.08 13.00
CA TRP A 102 -1.86 15.87 11.97
C TRP A 102 -2.04 16.87 10.85
N CYS A 103 -0.98 17.61 10.48
CA CYS A 103 -1.07 18.64 9.46
C CYS A 103 0.17 18.65 8.55
N GLY A 104 -0.03 19.02 7.29
CA GLY A 104 1.03 19.18 6.30
C GLY A 104 1.56 17.86 5.76
N LYS A 105 2.87 17.80 5.51
CA LYS A 105 3.57 16.62 5.00
C LYS A 105 4.03 15.71 6.13
N VAL A 106 3.52 14.47 6.15
CA VAL A 106 3.67 13.57 7.31
C VAL A 106 4.48 12.33 6.95
N TYR A 107 5.47 12.00 7.78
CA TYR A 107 6.17 10.72 7.71
C TYR A 107 5.79 9.85 8.90
N ILE A 108 5.41 8.60 8.64
CA ILE A 108 4.87 7.69 9.67
C ILE A 108 5.67 6.40 9.68
N ASN A 109 6.30 6.10 10.81
CA ASN A 109 6.87 4.79 11.11
C ASN A 109 6.32 4.34 12.47
N PRO A 110 5.13 3.71 12.51
CA PRO A 110 4.40 3.51 13.75
C PRO A 110 4.97 2.37 14.60
N PRO A 111 4.58 2.24 15.86
CA PRO A 111 4.72 0.99 16.59
C PRO A 111 4.04 -0.16 15.81
N TYR A 112 4.77 -1.24 15.56
CA TYR A 112 4.31 -2.32 14.67
C TYR A 112 3.38 -3.32 15.35
N SER A 113 3.12 -3.19 16.66
CA SER A 113 2.07 -3.96 17.33
C SER A 113 0.67 -3.65 16.78
N HIS A 114 0.40 -2.41 16.37
CA HIS A 114 -0.93 -1.97 15.92
C HIS A 114 -0.87 -0.95 14.76
N PRO A 115 -0.25 -1.26 13.60
CA PRO A 115 -0.11 -0.30 12.51
C PRO A 115 -1.45 0.18 11.94
N GLY A 116 -2.50 -0.67 11.97
CA GLY A 116 -3.80 -0.36 11.39
C GLY A 116 -4.48 0.89 11.96
N VAL A 117 -4.31 1.21 13.25
CA VAL A 117 -4.91 2.42 13.83
C VAL A 117 -4.25 3.70 13.33
N TRP A 118 -2.94 3.66 13.03
CA TRP A 118 -2.19 4.76 12.45
C TRP A 118 -2.56 4.98 10.99
N MET A 119 -2.74 3.89 10.23
CA MET A 119 -3.19 3.98 8.84
C MET A 119 -4.61 4.54 8.73
N LYS A 120 -5.51 4.11 9.63
CA LYS A 120 -6.87 4.66 9.70
C LYS A 120 -6.87 6.15 10.03
N LYS A 121 -6.01 6.58 10.97
CA LYS A 121 -5.87 8.01 11.28
C LYS A 121 -5.31 8.79 10.08
N LEU A 122 -4.27 8.28 9.42
CA LEU A 122 -3.71 8.92 8.22
C LEU A 122 -4.78 9.14 7.15
N GLN A 123 -5.55 8.09 6.85
CA GLN A 123 -6.62 8.17 5.87
C GLN A 123 -7.62 9.28 6.22
N LEU A 124 -8.08 9.33 7.48
CA LEU A 124 -9.01 10.36 7.93
C LEU A 124 -8.42 11.77 7.79
N GLU A 125 -7.18 11.98 8.25
CA GLU A 125 -6.54 13.30 8.24
C GLU A 125 -6.24 13.79 6.80
N PHE A 126 -5.98 12.87 5.87
CA PHE A 126 -5.82 13.16 4.45
C PHE A 126 -7.17 13.47 3.79
N GLU A 127 -8.22 12.68 4.05
CA GLU A 127 -9.58 12.91 3.53
C GLU A 127 -10.18 14.23 4.03
N THR A 128 -9.84 14.67 5.25
CA THR A 128 -10.25 15.97 5.79
C THR A 128 -9.40 17.14 5.27
N GLY A 129 -8.36 16.88 4.47
CA GLY A 129 -7.47 17.90 3.93
C GLY A 129 -6.50 18.52 4.94
N ASN A 130 -6.27 17.89 6.09
CA ASN A 130 -5.27 18.35 7.05
C ASN A 130 -3.87 17.92 6.63
N VAL A 131 -3.74 16.68 6.12
CA VAL A 131 -2.50 16.13 5.59
C VAL A 131 -2.45 16.35 4.08
N ASP A 132 -1.41 17.05 3.62
CA ASP A 132 -1.23 17.38 2.20
C ASP A 132 -0.62 16.20 1.41
N GLU A 133 0.40 15.58 2.00
CA GLU A 133 1.10 14.42 1.47
C GLU A 133 1.63 13.58 2.63
N ALA A 134 1.75 12.27 2.47
CA ALA A 134 2.35 11.42 3.49
C ALA A 134 3.04 10.19 2.92
N ILE A 135 4.03 9.69 3.68
CA ILE A 135 4.60 8.36 3.47
C ILE A 135 4.53 7.58 4.78
N ALA A 136 3.91 6.40 4.74
CA ALA A 136 3.88 5.46 5.85
C ALA A 136 4.78 4.26 5.56
N LEU A 137 5.71 3.96 6.47
CA LEU A 137 6.53 2.75 6.47
C LEU A 137 5.91 1.72 7.40
N VAL A 138 5.33 0.65 6.84
CA VAL A 138 4.58 -0.36 7.59
C VAL A 138 4.92 -1.78 7.14
N PRO A 139 4.60 -2.80 7.96
CA PRO A 139 4.69 -4.18 7.52
C PRO A 139 3.82 -4.44 6.28
N ALA A 140 4.35 -5.17 5.31
CA ALA A 140 3.61 -5.61 4.12
C ALA A 140 2.72 -6.83 4.45
N ALA A 141 1.81 -6.67 5.41
CA ALA A 141 0.90 -7.70 5.90
C ALA A 141 -0.38 -7.73 5.04
N THR A 142 -0.25 -8.25 3.82
CA THR A 142 -1.31 -8.23 2.79
C THR A 142 -2.58 -8.99 3.17
N ASP A 143 -2.48 -9.89 4.13
CA ASP A 143 -3.56 -10.67 4.75
C ASP A 143 -4.41 -9.85 5.74
N THR A 144 -3.98 -8.64 6.10
CA THR A 144 -4.68 -7.83 7.10
C THR A 144 -5.78 -6.95 6.51
N ASN A 145 -6.87 -6.80 7.25
CA ASN A 145 -8.01 -5.96 6.88
C ASN A 145 -7.68 -4.47 6.78
N TRP A 146 -6.58 -4.02 7.38
CA TRP A 146 -6.18 -2.60 7.33
C TRP A 146 -5.30 -2.28 6.12
N LEU A 147 -4.45 -3.20 5.66
CA LEU A 147 -3.56 -2.93 4.52
C LEU A 147 -4.22 -3.25 3.18
N SER A 148 -4.96 -4.34 3.08
CA SER A 148 -5.62 -4.77 1.83
C SER A 148 -6.42 -3.66 1.12
N PRO A 149 -7.32 -2.91 1.78
CA PRO A 149 -8.03 -1.80 1.12
C PRO A 149 -7.11 -0.63 0.72
N VAL A 150 -6.04 -0.38 1.48
CA VAL A 150 -5.07 0.68 1.18
C VAL A 150 -4.28 0.36 -0.11
N LEU A 151 -3.90 -0.90 -0.32
CA LEU A 151 -3.21 -1.34 -1.54
C LEU A 151 -4.04 -1.14 -2.82
N LYS A 152 -5.37 -1.05 -2.69
CA LYS A 152 -6.29 -0.83 -3.81
C LYS A 152 -6.42 0.65 -4.18
N THR A 153 -5.96 1.57 -3.35
CA THR A 153 -6.22 3.01 -3.51
C THR A 153 -4.96 3.88 -3.49
N GLN A 154 -3.88 3.41 -2.87
CA GLN A 154 -2.65 4.19 -2.71
C GLN A 154 -1.48 3.64 -3.52
N PRO A 155 -0.65 4.51 -4.11
CA PRO A 155 0.68 4.13 -4.61
C PRO A 155 1.53 3.51 -3.49
N VAL A 156 2.23 2.42 -3.81
CA VAL A 156 3.09 1.72 -2.85
C VAL A 156 4.43 1.32 -3.44
N CYS A 157 5.44 1.22 -2.59
CA CYS A 157 6.70 0.55 -2.88
C CYS A 157 6.88 -0.63 -1.93
N PHE A 158 6.79 -1.86 -2.46
CA PHE A 158 7.19 -3.05 -1.73
C PHE A 158 8.72 -3.13 -1.69
N TRP A 159 9.29 -2.84 -0.52
CA TRP A 159 10.74 -2.72 -0.35
C TRP A 159 11.46 -4.04 -0.65
N LYS A 160 12.56 -3.96 -1.42
CA LYS A 160 13.37 -5.13 -1.75
C LYS A 160 14.23 -5.55 -0.55
N GLY A 161 13.97 -6.75 -0.05
CA GLY A 161 14.73 -7.36 1.03
C GLY A 161 14.16 -7.08 2.42
N ARG A 162 15.02 -7.11 3.45
CA ARG A 162 14.64 -6.86 4.85
C ARG A 162 15.31 -5.60 5.35
N ILE A 163 14.51 -4.67 5.84
CA ILE A 163 14.99 -3.42 6.43
C ILE A 163 15.73 -3.74 7.74
N LYS A 164 16.90 -3.13 7.91
CA LYS A 164 17.68 -3.15 9.16
C LYS A 164 17.35 -1.88 9.95
N PHE A 165 16.27 -1.95 10.72
CA PHE A 165 15.85 -0.85 11.61
C PHE A 165 16.85 -0.59 12.72
N LEU A 166 16.73 0.58 13.35
CA LEU A 166 17.51 0.97 14.52
C LEU A 166 16.72 0.67 15.82
N GLY A 167 17.46 0.40 16.89
CA GLY A 167 16.94 0.20 18.25
C GLY A 167 16.87 1.49 19.04
N GLN A 168 16.52 1.37 20.34
CA GLN A 168 16.43 2.51 21.25
C GLN A 168 17.77 3.23 21.46
N ASP A 169 18.88 2.52 21.32
CA ASP A 169 20.25 3.01 21.34
C ASP A 169 20.70 3.57 19.97
N TYR A 170 19.77 3.66 19.02
CA TYR A 170 20.00 4.05 17.63
C TYR A 170 21.04 3.17 16.91
N GLN A 171 21.27 1.94 17.40
CA GLN A 171 22.12 0.95 16.74
C GLN A 171 21.30 0.00 15.86
N PRO A 172 21.88 -0.57 14.79
CA PRO A 172 21.20 -1.53 13.94
C PRO A 172 20.70 -2.76 14.71
N LYS A 173 19.40 -3.05 14.61
CA LYS A 173 18.81 -4.30 15.07
C LYS A 173 19.10 -5.43 14.08
N SER A 174 18.75 -6.66 14.48
CA SER A 174 18.60 -7.75 13.53
C SER A 174 17.59 -7.38 12.44
N SER A 175 17.83 -7.86 11.22
CA SER A 175 16.94 -7.61 10.08
C SER A 175 15.50 -7.93 10.45
N ALA A 176 14.57 -7.08 9.99
CA ALA A 176 13.16 -7.28 10.24
C ALA A 176 12.72 -8.68 9.76
N ARG A 177 11.84 -9.33 10.52
CA ARG A 177 11.31 -10.65 10.15
C ARG A 177 10.29 -10.55 9.00
N GLN A 178 9.55 -9.44 8.96
CA GLN A 178 8.51 -9.17 7.97
C GLN A 178 9.03 -8.36 6.78
N SER A 179 8.39 -8.54 5.62
CA SER A 179 8.47 -7.61 4.50
C SER A 179 7.86 -6.26 4.89
N HIS A 180 8.31 -5.18 4.26
CA HIS A 180 7.80 -3.83 4.51
C HIS A 180 7.37 -3.18 3.20
N VAL A 181 6.43 -2.25 3.34
CA VAL A 181 5.90 -1.45 2.24
C VAL A 181 5.93 0.02 2.66
N LEU A 182 6.36 0.87 1.73
CA LEU A 182 6.12 2.30 1.84
C LEU A 182 4.84 2.61 1.09
N VAL A 183 3.90 3.26 1.76
CA VAL A 183 2.62 3.65 1.17
C VAL A 183 2.57 5.17 1.11
N TYR A 184 2.22 5.70 -0.07
CA TYR A 184 2.22 7.13 -0.34
C TYR A 184 0.80 7.67 -0.47
N TRP A 185 0.54 8.82 0.16
CA TRP A 185 -0.65 9.63 -0.02
C TRP A 185 -0.23 10.98 -0.59
N GLY A 186 -0.92 11.42 -1.65
CA GLY A 186 -0.65 12.69 -2.30
C GLY A 186 -0.69 12.59 -3.82
N ASN A 187 -0.46 13.72 -4.48
CA ASN A 187 -0.59 13.84 -5.94
C ASN A 187 0.75 13.70 -6.68
N ASN A 188 1.89 13.67 -5.98
CA ASN A 188 3.23 13.60 -6.56
C ASN A 188 3.73 12.14 -6.70
N TRP A 189 2.86 11.25 -7.16
CA TRP A 189 3.13 9.82 -7.27
C TRP A 189 4.24 9.50 -8.28
N GLN A 190 4.48 10.38 -9.26
CA GLN A 190 5.61 10.28 -10.19
C GLN A 190 6.94 10.43 -9.46
N LYS A 191 7.05 11.43 -8.56
CA LYS A 191 8.27 11.60 -7.76
C LYS A 191 8.46 10.43 -6.80
N PHE A 192 7.37 9.95 -6.21
CA PHE A 192 7.41 8.72 -5.41
C PHE A 192 7.97 7.53 -6.22
N ARG A 193 7.52 7.33 -7.47
CA ARG A 193 8.07 6.31 -8.37
C ARG A 193 9.56 6.50 -8.61
N GLU A 194 9.96 7.68 -9.08
CA GLU A 194 11.34 8.03 -9.43
C GLU A 194 12.31 7.73 -8.29
N VAL A 195 11.91 8.08 -7.05
CA VAL A 195 12.75 7.88 -5.87
C VAL A 195 12.79 6.41 -5.44
N PHE A 196 11.66 5.70 -5.46
CA PHE A 196 11.55 4.36 -4.85
C PHE A 196 11.67 3.18 -5.81
N GLU A 197 11.63 3.36 -7.14
CA GLU A 197 11.67 2.26 -8.12
C GLU A 197 12.97 1.45 -8.09
N ASN A 198 14.08 2.06 -7.68
CA ASN A 198 15.36 1.37 -7.54
C ASN A 198 15.48 0.57 -6.23
N TYR A 199 14.55 0.76 -5.28
CA TYR A 199 14.60 0.17 -3.93
C TYR A 199 13.54 -0.91 -3.69
N GLY A 200 12.62 -1.12 -4.64
CA GLY A 200 11.53 -2.06 -4.49
C GLY A 200 10.66 -2.16 -5.74
N VAL A 201 9.55 -2.87 -5.61
CA VAL A 201 8.52 -2.91 -6.66
C VAL A 201 7.51 -1.81 -6.36
N VAL A 202 7.42 -0.82 -7.25
CA VAL A 202 6.44 0.25 -7.14
C VAL A 202 5.16 -0.15 -7.88
N TYR A 203 4.04 -0.17 -7.15
CA TYR A 203 2.72 -0.49 -7.67
C TYR A 203 1.79 0.71 -7.51
N PHE A 204 0.96 0.92 -8.52
CA PHE A 204 -0.08 1.94 -8.53
C PHE A 204 -1.41 1.24 -8.74
N PRO A 205 -2.42 1.53 -7.92
CA PRO A 205 -3.74 1.02 -8.18
C PRO A 205 -4.25 1.61 -9.50
N ILE A 206 -4.84 0.74 -10.30
CA ILE A 206 -5.53 1.15 -11.51
C ILE A 206 -6.85 1.78 -11.05
N PRO A 207 -7.18 3.01 -11.46
CA PRO A 207 -8.49 3.60 -11.17
C PRO A 207 -9.58 2.62 -11.60
N SER A 208 -10.61 2.43 -10.76
CA SER A 208 -11.80 1.70 -11.20
C SER A 208 -12.32 2.37 -12.47
N VAL A 209 -12.53 1.57 -13.52
CA VAL A 209 -13.25 2.05 -14.69
C VAL A 209 -14.68 2.30 -14.23
N ASP A 210 -15.08 3.56 -14.11
CA ASP A 210 -16.50 3.90 -14.00
C ASP A 210 -17.16 3.43 -15.29
N ASN A 211 -17.99 2.39 -15.21
CA ASN A 211 -18.72 1.81 -16.34
C ASN A 211 -19.85 2.74 -16.87
N ASP A 212 -19.75 4.05 -16.65
CA ASP A 212 -20.78 5.03 -17.05
C ASP A 212 -20.49 5.72 -18.40
N GLU A 213 -19.37 5.40 -19.07
CA GLU A 213 -19.22 5.70 -20.51
C GLU A 213 -19.61 4.48 -21.35
N VAL A 214 -20.92 4.29 -21.52
CA VAL A 214 -21.44 3.66 -22.74
C VAL A 214 -21.07 4.60 -23.89
N LEU A 215 -19.91 4.40 -24.51
CA LEU A 215 -19.64 4.93 -25.85
C LEU A 215 -20.51 4.18 -26.86
N GLY A 216 -21.79 4.52 -26.84
CA GLY A 216 -22.67 4.32 -27.97
C GLY A 216 -22.30 5.32 -29.05
N GLU A 217 -21.39 4.95 -29.95
CA GLU A 217 -21.35 5.51 -31.30
C GLU A 217 -21.00 4.42 -32.32
N ASN A 218 -22.07 3.90 -32.94
CA ASN A 218 -22.21 3.56 -34.35
C ASN A 218 -20.92 3.38 -35.17
N ILE A 219 -20.46 2.13 -35.31
CA ILE A 219 -19.76 1.73 -36.54
C ILE A 219 -20.81 1.16 -37.50
N SER A 220 -21.21 2.02 -38.43
CA SER A 220 -22.05 1.71 -39.57
C SER A 220 -21.55 0.48 -40.34
N HIS A 221 -22.47 -0.40 -40.69
CA HIS A 221 -22.28 -1.42 -41.73
C HIS A 221 -21.76 -0.78 -43.02
N ASN A 222 -20.48 -0.94 -43.32
CA ASN A 222 -19.98 -0.79 -44.67
C ASN A 222 -19.89 -2.17 -45.31
N ASN A 223 -20.93 -2.47 -46.10
CA ASN A 223 -20.86 -3.44 -47.17
C ASN A 223 -19.68 -3.08 -48.09
N SER A 224 -18.86 -4.07 -48.42
CA SER A 224 -18.00 -4.02 -49.61
C SER A 224 -17.93 -5.40 -50.26
N PRO A 225 -17.75 -5.44 -51.60
CA PRO A 225 -18.36 -6.47 -52.43
C PRO A 225 -17.42 -7.63 -52.76
N SER A 226 -18.03 -8.81 -52.89
CA SER A 226 -17.72 -9.90 -53.82
C SER A 226 -16.33 -9.93 -54.48
N THR A 227 -15.53 -10.94 -54.14
CA THR A 227 -14.81 -11.75 -55.13
C THR A 227 -14.82 -13.21 -54.70
N ARG A 228 -15.67 -13.99 -55.37
CA ARG A 228 -15.74 -15.44 -55.35
C ARG A 228 -14.69 -15.97 -56.33
N LEU A 229 -13.65 -16.62 -55.84
CA LEU A 229 -12.75 -17.43 -56.66
C LEU A 229 -13.39 -18.82 -56.78
N GLU A 230 -13.97 -19.12 -57.94
CA GLU A 230 -14.27 -20.50 -58.32
C GLU A 230 -13.08 -21.05 -59.12
N ASP A 231 -12.39 -21.99 -58.50
CA ASP A 231 -11.41 -22.87 -59.12
C ASP A 231 -12.17 -24.06 -59.71
N ASN A 232 -12.21 -24.16 -61.04
CA ASN A 232 -12.71 -25.34 -61.75
C ASN A 232 -11.64 -25.79 -62.74
N SER A 233 -10.73 -26.62 -62.23
CA SER A 233 -9.82 -27.43 -63.01
C SER A 233 -10.53 -28.68 -63.51
N GLN A 234 -10.85 -28.76 -64.81
CA GLN A 234 -11.09 -30.02 -65.53
C GLN A 234 -10.52 -29.93 -66.94
N THR A 235 -9.51 -30.75 -67.21
CA THR A 235 -9.14 -31.29 -68.52
C THR A 235 -9.07 -32.80 -68.39
#